data_AF-A0A7Y5GIV8-F1
#
_entry.id   AF-A0A7Y5GIV8-F1
#
_cell.length_a   1.000
_cell.length_b   1.000
_cell.length_c   1.000
_cell.angle_alpha   90.00
_cell.angle_beta   90.00
_cell.angle_gamma   90.00
#
_symmetry.space_group_name_H-M   'P 1'
#
loop_
_entity.id
_entity.type
_entity.pdbx_description
1 polymer ?
#
loop_
_entity_poly.entity_id
_entity_poly.type
_entity_poly.pdbx_seq_one_letter_code
_entity_poly.pdbx_strand_id
1 'polypeptide(L)' 'MAGPQRQIFTSESVTEGHPDKIADQISDGVLDAVMKDDPTGRVACEVLVTTGMCIVAGEITTHTYIDVPKLARSII' A
#
# COMPACT_ATOMS: atom_id res chain seq x y z
N MET A 1 30.59 28.76 -28.17
CA MET A 1 29.34 28.54 -27.40
C MET A 1 29.28 27.06 -27.09
N ALA A 2 29.31 26.67 -25.81
CA ALA A 2 29.22 25.25 -25.45
C ALA A 2 27.84 24.72 -25.86
N GLY A 3 27.81 23.61 -26.60
CA GLY A 3 26.56 22.96 -27.02
C GLY A 3 25.75 22.45 -25.80
N PRO A 4 24.46 22.10 -25.99
CA PRO A 4 23.62 21.64 -24.90
C PRO A 4 24.25 20.43 -24.19
N GLN A 5 24.35 20.49 -22.86
CA GLN A 5 24.78 19.36 -22.05
C GLN A 5 23.75 18.23 -22.14
N ARG A 6 24.15 17.06 -22.63
CA ARG A 6 23.35 15.83 -22.50
C ARG A 6 23.38 15.37 -21.04
N GLN A 7 22.22 15.37 -20.38
CA GLN A 7 22.03 14.71 -19.09
C GLN A 7 21.54 13.28 -19.33
N ILE A 8 22.09 12.33 -18.57
CA ILE A 8 21.58 10.96 -18.51
C ILE A 8 20.68 10.87 -17.29
N PHE A 9 19.43 10.49 -17.50
CA PHE A 9 18.44 10.26 -16.46
C PHE A 9 17.90 8.83 -16.59
N THR A 10 17.81 8.13 -15.46
CA THR A 10 17.28 6.77 -15.40
C THR A 10 16.20 6.71 -14.33
N SER A 11 15.18 5.91 -14.58
CA SER A 11 14.10 5.60 -13.65
C SER A 11 13.78 4.11 -13.77
N GLU A 12 13.22 3.53 -12.71
CA GLU A 12 12.78 2.14 -12.65
C GLU A 12 11.34 2.06 -12.15
N SER A 13 10.73 0.89 -12.33
CA SER A 13 9.42 0.56 -11.83
C SER A 13 9.37 -0.93 -11.55
N VAL A 14 8.41 -1.34 -10.73
CA VAL A 14 8.14 -2.73 -10.41
C VAL A 14 6.67 -3.04 -10.72
N THR A 15 6.37 -4.32 -10.95
CA THR A 15 5.00 -4.74 -11.22
C THR A 15 4.17 -4.75 -9.93
N GLU A 16 2.85 -4.80 -10.05
CA GLU A 16 1.92 -4.94 -8.93
C GLU A 16 2.20 -6.19 -8.07
N GLY A 17 2.80 -7.23 -8.65
CA GLY A 17 3.19 -8.46 -7.93
C GLY A 17 4.49 -8.36 -7.14
N HIS A 18 5.23 -7.25 -7.22
CA HIS A 18 6.40 -7.04 -6.37
C HIS A 18 5.98 -7.02 -4.89
N PRO A 19 6.70 -7.67 -3.97
CA PRO A 19 6.29 -7.77 -2.56
C PRO A 19 6.00 -6.40 -1.93
N ASP A 20 6.83 -5.39 -2.21
CA ASP A 20 6.57 -4.02 -1.73
C ASP A 20 5.25 -3.46 -2.28
N LYS A 21 4.92 -3.73 -3.55
CA LYS A 21 3.66 -3.28 -4.16
C LYS A 21 2.45 -4.10 -3.71
N ILE A 22 2.63 -5.33 -3.30
CA ILE A 22 1.58 -6.10 -2.62
C ILE A 22 1.32 -5.52 -1.22
N ALA A 23 2.37 -5.15 -0.49
CA ALA A 23 2.22 -4.47 0.80
C ALA A 23 1.46 -3.14 0.63
N ASP A 24 1.86 -2.30 -0.34
CA ASP A 24 1.19 -1.05 -0.68
C ASP A 24 -0.31 -1.27 -1.00
N GLN A 25 -0.63 -2.26 -1.83
CA GLN A 25 -2.03 -2.56 -2.19
C GLN A 25 -2.86 -3.00 -0.99
N ILE A 26 -2.31 -3.79 -0.07
CA ILE A 26 -3.02 -4.22 1.13
C ILE A 26 -3.22 -3.03 2.08
N SER A 27 -2.21 -2.18 2.28
CA SER A 27 -2.34 -0.98 3.12
C SER A 27 -3.40 -0.03 2.56
N ASP A 28 -3.39 0.21 1.25
CA ASP A 28 -4.37 1.07 0.57
C ASP A 28 -5.77 0.44 0.58
N GLY A 29 -5.88 -0.89 0.44
CA GLY A 29 -7.17 -1.57 0.56
C GLY A 29 -7.81 -1.39 1.94
N VAL A 30 -7.01 -1.37 3.02
CA VAL A 30 -7.51 -1.05 4.36
C VAL A 30 -7.95 0.41 4.45
N LEU A 31 -7.17 1.34 3.90
CA LEU A 31 -7.54 2.76 3.81
C LEU A 31 -8.86 2.93 3.07
N ASP A 32 -9.03 2.33 1.89
CA ASP A 32 -10.23 2.39 1.08
C ASP A 32 -11.46 1.86 1.83
N ALA A 33 -11.30 0.73 2.52
CA ALA A 33 -12.37 0.15 3.34
C ALA A 33 -12.81 1.09 4.48
N VAL A 34 -11.88 1.83 5.09
CA VAL A 34 -12.22 2.89 6.06
C VAL A 34 -12.92 4.04 5.37
N MET A 35 -12.29 4.62 4.34
CA MET A 35 -12.75 5.85 3.67
C MET A 35 -14.14 5.70 3.04
N LYS A 36 -14.51 4.48 2.64
CA LYS A 36 -15.82 4.17 2.08
C LYS A 36 -16.97 4.45 3.06
N ASP A 37 -16.80 4.08 4.32
CA ASP A 37 -17.88 4.11 5.32
C ASP A 37 -17.63 5.18 6.42
N ASP A 38 -16.38 5.62 6.60
CA ASP A 38 -15.96 6.67 7.53
C ASP A 38 -14.92 7.61 6.87
N PRO A 39 -15.37 8.63 6.13
CA PRO A 39 -14.48 9.59 5.46
C PRO A 39 -13.60 10.43 6.39
N THR A 40 -13.86 10.39 7.70
CA THR A 40 -13.06 11.11 8.72
C THR A 40 -12.13 10.19 9.51
N GLY A 41 -12.13 8.89 9.19
CA GLY A 41 -11.26 7.90 9.78
C GLY A 41 -9.79 8.27 9.60
N ARG A 42 -8.95 7.83 10.53
CA ARG A 42 -7.49 8.00 10.46
C ARG A 42 -6.84 6.65 10.34
N VAL A 43 -6.01 6.47 9.32
CA VAL A 43 -5.38 5.20 8.97
C VAL A 43 -3.89 5.41 8.81
N ALA A 44 -3.12 4.76 9.67
CA ALA A 44 -1.70 4.52 9.49
C ALA A 44 -1.51 2.99 9.46
N CYS A 45 -1.80 2.39 8.30
CA CYS A 45 -1.75 0.95 8.09
C CYS A 45 -0.43 0.56 7.46
N GLU A 46 0.33 -0.31 8.12
CA GLU A 46 1.62 -0.80 7.68
C GLU A 46 1.54 -2.30 7.38
N VAL A 47 2.17 -2.75 6.29
CA VAL A 47 2.10 -4.15 5.86
C VAL A 47 3.50 -4.69 5.62
N LEU A 48 3.79 -5.83 6.25
CA LEU A 48 5.00 -6.61 6.01
C LEU A 48 4.61 -7.95 5.40
N VAL A 49 5.17 -8.26 4.22
CA VAL A 49 4.98 -9.54 3.54
C VAL A 49 6.29 -10.31 3.45
N THR A 50 6.22 -11.61 3.71
CA THR A 50 7.34 -12.54 3.53
C THR A 50 6.80 -13.95 3.26
N THR A 51 7.67 -14.94 3.13
CA THR A 51 7.30 -16.32 2.80
C THR A 51 6.26 -16.86 3.77
N GLY A 52 5.05 -17.11 3.26
CA GLY A 52 3.94 -17.68 4.02
C GLY A 52 3.31 -16.75 5.06
N MET A 53 3.64 -15.46 5.06
CA MET A 53 3.20 -14.52 6.10
C MET A 53 2.88 -13.13 5.53
N CYS A 54 1.75 -12.59 6.01
CA CYS A 54 1.34 -11.21 5.81
C CYS A 54 0.98 -10.64 7.18
N ILE A 55 1.72 -9.65 7.64
CA ILE A 55 1.47 -8.94 8.90
C ILE A 55 0.88 -7.58 8.54
N VAL A 56 -0.32 -7.29 9.06
CA VAL A 56 -0.93 -5.96 8.99
C VAL A 56 -0.86 -5.35 10.39
N ALA A 57 -0.29 -4.16 10.50
CA ALA A 57 -0.01 -3.46 11.75
C ALA A 57 -0.26 -1.95 11.62
N GLY A 58 -0.07 -1.21 12.71
CA GLY A 58 -0.24 0.24 12.77
C GLY A 58 -1.52 0.66 13.52
N GLU A 59 -1.94 1.91 13.31
CA GLU A 59 -3.00 2.55 14.07
C GLU A 59 -4.16 2.97 13.16
N ILE A 60 -5.36 2.48 13.50
CA ILE A 60 -6.59 2.82 12.80
C ILE A 60 -7.57 3.39 13.82
N THR A 61 -8.03 4.62 13.60
CA THR A 61 -9.17 5.20 14.32
C THR A 61 -10.32 5.37 13.36
N THR A 62 -11.37 4.57 13.52
CA THR A 62 -12.57 4.62 12.68
C THR A 62 -13.79 4.09 13.43
N HIS A 63 -14.98 4.42 12.94
CA HIS A 63 -16.25 3.81 13.35
C HIS A 63 -16.61 2.53 12.57
N THR A 64 -15.86 2.22 11.52
CA THR A 64 -16.10 1.06 10.64
C THR A 64 -15.41 -0.20 11.18
N TYR A 65 -16.01 -1.38 10.95
CA TYR A 65 -15.34 -2.65 11.16
C TYR A 65 -14.83 -3.22 9.84
N ILE A 66 -13.57 -3.66 9.81
CA ILE A 66 -12.93 -4.21 8.62
C ILE A 66 -12.40 -5.61 8.94
N ASP A 67 -12.80 -6.59 8.14
CA ASP A 67 -12.21 -7.93 8.17
C ASP A 67 -10.88 -7.92 7.41
N VAL A 68 -9.83 -7.48 8.11
CA VAL A 68 -8.49 -7.29 7.54
C VAL A 68 -7.92 -8.60 6.96
N PRO A 69 -8.00 -9.77 7.63
CA PRO A 69 -7.51 -11.01 7.04
C PRO A 69 -8.22 -11.39 5.74
N LYS A 70 -9.53 -11.19 5.64
CA LYS A 70 -10.28 -11.46 4.40
C LYS A 70 -9.91 -10.50 3.29
N LEU A 71 -9.77 -9.21 3.62
CA LEU A 71 -9.38 -8.17 2.67
C LEU A 71 -7.99 -8.45 2.09
N ALA A 72 -6.99 -8.69 2.95
CA ALA A 72 -5.63 -8.99 2.50
C ALA A 72 -5.57 -10.22 1.57
N ARG A 73 -6.34 -11.27 1.87
CA ARG A 73 -6.45 -12.48 1.04
C ARG A 73 -7.22 -12.29 -0.27
N SER A 74 -7.98 -11.21 -0.43
CA SER A 74 -8.64 -10.89 -1.69
C SER A 74 -7.77 -10.09 -2.65
N ILE A 75 -6.69 -9.50 -2.13
CA ILE A 75 -5.70 -8.73 -2.89
C ILE A 75 -4.56 -9.65 -3.36
N ILE A 76 -4.15 -10.61 -2.54
CA ILE A 76 -3.16 -11.67 -2.87
C ILE A 76 -3.82 -12.76 -3.73
#